data_AF-A0A9P5SSG6-F1
#
_entry.id   AF-A0A9P5SSG6-F1
#
_cell.length_a   1.000
_cell.length_b   1.000
_cell.length_c   1.000
_cell.angle_alpha   90.00
_cell.angle_beta   90.00
_cell.angle_gamma   90.00
#
_symmetry.space_group_name_H-M   'P 1'
#
loop_
_entity.id
_entity.type
_entity.pdbx_description
1 polymer ?
#
loop_
_entity_poly.entity_id
_entity_poly.type
_entity_poly.pdbx_seq_one_letter_code
_entity_poly.pdbx_strand_id
1 'polypeptide(L)' 'MTATHKEMADARLPLGYRDFCADLLIPLNKCRSETYYLPFKCQDLRHDYEKCQYDDYLRRMKAAEEKKAAADE' A
#
# COMPACT_ATOMS: atom_id res chain seq x y z
N MET A 1 -6.79 3.63 -9.23
CA MET A 1 -6.33 4.81 -8.47
C MET A 1 -7.49 5.21 -7.58
N THR A 2 -7.42 4.85 -6.31
CA THR A 2 -8.60 4.76 -5.42
C THR A 2 -8.53 5.70 -4.21
N ALA A 3 -7.46 6.49 -4.07
CA ALA A 3 -7.41 7.68 -3.20
C ALA A 3 -6.82 8.88 -3.95
N THR A 4 -7.40 10.06 -3.74
CA THR A 4 -6.91 11.32 -4.32
C THR A 4 -5.70 11.85 -3.56
N HIS A 5 -4.89 12.68 -4.21
CA HIS A 5 -3.75 13.35 -3.55
C HIS A 5 -4.17 14.17 -2.32
N LYS A 6 -5.34 14.80 -2.37
CA LYS A 6 -5.90 15.57 -1.26
C LYS A 6 -6.20 14.66 -0.07
N GLU A 7 -6.88 13.54 -0.29
CA GLU A 7 -7.19 12.58 0.78
C GLU A 7 -5.93 12.00 1.44
N MET A 8 -4.90 11.69 0.66
CA MET A 8 -3.61 11.22 1.21
C MET A 8 -2.89 12.29 2.04
N ALA A 9 -3.02 13.57 1.65
CA ALA A 9 -2.46 14.70 2.38
C ALA A 9 -3.25 14.97 3.68
N ASP A 10 -4.58 14.95 3.61
CA ASP A 10 -5.48 15.14 4.74
C ASP A 10 -5.30 14.02 5.79
N ALA A 11 -5.09 12.78 5.34
CA ALA A 11 -4.72 11.63 6.18
C ALA A 11 -3.26 11.63 6.67
N ARG A 12 -2.47 12.65 6.29
CA ARG A 12 -1.06 12.83 6.67
C ARG A 12 -0.19 11.60 6.42
N LEU A 13 -0.42 10.90 5.30
CA LEU A 13 0.40 9.74 4.93
C LEU A 13 1.84 10.18 4.61
N PRO A 14 2.87 9.47 5.14
CA PRO A 14 4.26 9.69 4.74
C PRO A 14 4.45 9.42 3.25
N LEU A 15 5.38 10.12 2.60
CA LEU A 15 5.60 10.05 1.15
C LEU A 15 5.85 8.63 0.63
N GLY A 16 6.55 7.80 1.40
CA GLY A 16 6.85 6.42 1.02
C GLY A 16 5.62 5.50 0.96
N TYR A 17 4.51 5.87 1.59
CA TYR A 17 3.26 5.11 1.60
C TYR A 17 2.17 5.72 0.70
N ARG A 18 2.51 6.74 -0.09
CA ARG A 18 1.59 7.35 -1.07
C ARG A 18 1.68 6.62 -2.41
N ASP A 19 1.42 5.33 -2.38
CA ASP A 19 1.44 4.43 -3.52
C ASP A 19 0.01 4.11 -4.01
N PHE A 20 -0.11 3.17 -4.94
CA PHE A 20 -1.40 2.73 -5.48
C PHE A 20 -2.30 2.05 -4.43
N CYS A 21 -1.76 1.62 -3.29
CA CYS A 21 -2.46 0.91 -2.21
C CYS A 21 -2.79 1.83 -1.02
N ALA A 22 -2.59 3.15 -1.17
CA ALA A 22 -2.78 4.13 -0.10
C ALA A 22 -4.24 4.23 0.38
N ASP A 23 -5.21 3.88 -0.46
CA ASP A 23 -6.63 3.82 -0.15
C ASP A 23 -6.97 2.81 0.96
N LEU A 24 -6.25 1.67 1.01
CA LEU A 24 -6.41 0.65 2.05
C LEU A 24 -5.68 1.04 3.35
N LEU A 25 -4.63 1.86 3.26
CA LEU A 25 -3.86 2.29 4.42
C LEU A 25 -4.60 3.30 5.30
N ILE A 26 -5.40 4.18 4.71
CA ILE A 26 -6.21 5.18 5.43
C ILE A 26 -7.17 4.51 6.44
N PRO A 27 -8.06 3.56 6.06
CA PRO A 27 -8.95 2.90 7.00
C PRO A 27 -8.18 2.03 8.01
N LEU A 28 -7.07 1.40 7.61
CA LEU A 28 -6.22 0.64 8.52
C LEU A 28 -5.64 1.52 9.63
N ASN A 29 -5.12 2.70 9.29
CA ASN A 29 -4.57 3.63 10.28
C ASN A 29 -5.64 4.22 11.19
N LYS A 30 -6.85 4.46 10.66
CA LYS A 30 -8.00 4.84 11.48
C LYS A 30 -8.36 3.75 12.50
N CYS A 31 -8.49 2.50 12.05
CA CYS A 31 -8.78 1.35 12.92
C CYS A 31 -7.69 1.14 13.97
N ARG A 32 -6.41 1.29 13.60
CA ARG A 32 -5.27 1.23 14.54
C ARG A 32 -5.37 2.30 15.63
N SER A 33 -5.68 3.54 15.26
CA SER A 33 -5.83 4.63 16.23
C SER A 33 -7.01 4.39 17.18
N GLU A 34 -8.14 3.91 16.67
CA GLU A 34 -9.35 3.63 17.48
C GLU A 34 -9.15 2.44 18.44
N THR A 35 -8.35 1.46 18.04
CA THR A 35 -8.11 0.23 18.82
C THR A 35 -6.79 0.26 19.59
N TYR A 36 -6.14 1.41 19.70
CA TYR A 36 -4.84 1.57 20.38
C TYR A 36 -3.77 0.60 19.87
N TYR A 37 -3.74 0.34 18.56
CA TYR A 37 -2.76 -0.50 17.87
C TYR A 37 -2.68 -1.94 18.38
N LEU A 38 -3.78 -2.47 18.92
CA LEU A 38 -3.85 -3.86 19.37
C LEU A 38 -3.63 -4.84 18.19
N PRO A 39 -2.72 -5.82 18.30
CA PRO A 39 -2.28 -6.65 17.17
C PRO A 39 -3.32 -7.67 16.67
N PHE A 40 -4.33 -7.95 17.49
CA PHE A 40 -5.44 -8.86 17.17
C PHE A 40 -6.69 -8.11 16.65
N LYS A 41 -6.65 -6.77 16.59
CA LYS A 41 -7.70 -5.95 15.99
C LYS A 41 -7.26 -5.50 14.60
N CYS A 42 -8.23 -5.25 13.71
CA CYS A 42 -7.99 -4.77 12.35
C CYS A 42 -7.17 -5.73 11.46
N GLN A 43 -7.21 -7.04 11.72
CA GLN A 43 -6.40 -8.03 10.99
C GLN A 43 -6.76 -8.11 9.51
N ASP A 44 -8.05 -8.10 9.19
CA ASP A 44 -8.52 -8.16 7.79
C ASP A 44 -8.02 -6.95 6.99
N LEU A 45 -8.22 -5.74 7.52
CA LEU A 45 -7.72 -4.50 6.91
C LEU A 45 -6.20 -4.50 6.74
N ARG A 46 -5.46 -5.10 7.69
CA ARG A 46 -4.01 -5.25 7.57
C ARG A 46 -3.67 -6.21 6.44
N HIS A 47 -4.34 -7.35 6.39
CA HIS A 47 -4.07 -8.38 5.38
C HIS A 47 -4.40 -7.90 3.97
N ASP A 48 -5.50 -7.16 3.80
CA ASP A 48 -5.88 -6.57 2.52
C ASP A 48 -4.81 -5.59 2.02
N TYR A 49 -4.31 -4.72 2.91
CA TYR A 49 -3.21 -3.81 2.59
C TYR A 49 -1.92 -4.55 2.23
N GLU A 50 -1.55 -5.57 3.01
CA GLU A 50 -0.36 -6.39 2.75
C GLU A 50 -0.44 -7.13 1.41
N LYS A 51 -1.62 -7.66 1.07
CA LYS A 51 -1.86 -8.30 -0.22
C LYS A 51 -1.68 -7.32 -1.38
N CYS A 52 -2.26 -6.11 -1.27
CA CYS A 52 -2.09 -5.09 -2.31
C CYS A 52 -0.60 -4.72 -2.51
N GLN A 53 0.15 -4.56 -1.43
CA GLN A 53 1.60 -4.30 -1.49
C GLN A 53 2.38 -5.43 -2.14
N TYR A 54 2.00 -6.68 -1.85
CA TYR A 54 2.61 -7.85 -2.46
C TYR A 54 2.34 -7.92 -3.97
N ASP A 55 1.10 -7.67 -4.39
CA ASP A 55 0.73 -7.64 -5.80
C ASP A 55 1.46 -6.52 -6.56
N ASP A 56 1.63 -5.34 -5.95
CA ASP A 56 2.44 -4.26 -6.54
C ASP A 56 3.93 -4.63 -6.62
N TYR A 57 4.47 -5.30 -5.61
CA TYR A 57 5.84 -5.79 -5.64
C TYR A 57 6.05 -6.78 -6.80
N LEU A 58 5.16 -7.75 -6.98
CA LEU A 58 5.23 -8.70 -8.09
C LEU A 58 5.16 -7.99 -9.46
N ARG A 59 4.28 -6.99 -9.58
CA ARG A 59 4.20 -6.15 -10.79
C ARG A 59 5.52 -5.44 -11.08
N ARG A 60 6.17 -4.88 -10.05
CA ARG A 60 7.46 -4.19 -10.20
C ARG A 60 8.60 -5.16 -10.54
N MET A 61 8.60 -6.35 -9.96
CA MET A 61 9.56 -7.41 -10.27
C MET A 61 9.47 -7.82 -11.74
N LYS A 62 8.25 -8.09 -12.23
CA LYS A 62 8.04 -8.43 -13.64
C LYS A 62 8.54 -7.33 -14.59
N ALA A 63 8.21 -6.07 -14.29
CA ALA A 63 8.70 -4.94 -15.08
C ALA A 63 10.22 -4.78 -15.04
N ALA A 64 10.87 -5.18 -13.93
CA ALA A 64 12.33 -5.18 -13.83
C ALA A 64 12.97 -6.32 -14.64
N GLU A 65 12.35 -7.50 -14.66
CA GLU A 65 12.79 -8.63 -15.50
C GLU A 65 12.67 -8.32 -16.98
N GLU A 66 11.55 -7.74 -17.42
CA GLU A 66 11.35 -7.29 -18.80
C GLU A 66 12.41 -6.28 -19.25
N LYS A 67 12.78 -5.33 -18.37
CA LYS A 67 13.85 -4.36 -18.65
C LYS A 67 15.24 -4.98 -18.72
N LYS A 68 15.51 -6.02 -17.92
CA LYS A 68 16.78 -6.75 -17.99
C LYS A 68 16.88 -7.53 -19.30
N ALA A 69 15.84 -8.26 -19.67
CA ALA A 69 15.80 -9.00 -20.93
C ALA A 69 16.01 -8.08 -22.15
N ALA A 70 15.36 -6.91 -22.17
CA ALA A 70 15.53 -5.93 -23.23
C ALA A 70 16.90 -5.21 -23.23
N ALA A 71 17.68 -5.30 -22.15
CA ALA A 71 19.03 -4.74 -22.07
C ALA A 71 20.12 -5.76 -22.44
N ASP A 72 19.80 -7.06 -22.34
CA ASP A 72 20.66 -8.16 -22.75
C ASP A 72 20.53 -8.50 -24.26
N GLU A 73 19.51 -7.94 -24.93
CA GLU A 73 19.29 -7.98 -26.39
C GLU A 73 19.92 -6.77 -27.10
#